data_AF-A0A7C5CDN5-F1
#
_entry.id   AF-A0A7C5CDN5-F1
#
_cell.length_a   1.000
_cell.length_b   1.000
_cell.length_c   1.000
_cell.angle_alpha   90.00
_cell.angle_beta   90.00
_cell.angle_gamma   90.00
#
_symmetry.space_group_name_H-M   'P 1'
#
loop_
_entity.id
_entity.type
_entity.pdbx_description
1 polymer ?
#
loop_
_entity_poly.entity_id
_entity_poly.type
_entity_poly.pdbx_seq_one_letter_code
_entity_poly.pdbx_strand_id
1 'polypeptide(L)'
;GVGLGFGAARAKVWTFRATILKRALFLMVIGLINALIFPADILHYYAVYFVFGVFLIALPTKVLVVVGLFLPFLFVGLTDIFDYDIGWNWVTFDYSGFWSVEGFVRNLMYNGWHPVVPWLSFLVLGMLIARMDLYGARNHNRLIVGGAVALGLAYALSAFFTPFLVGEEVMLASVSPMPPFPLYMMAGAGAASLVIGLCLKLVRGEPNAWVMPFIATGKQALTLYIVHIILGMGVLEILGLIEGQSAEISIFASGLFILFALIYAVIWARFFKTGPFEGLMRRIAG
;
A
#
# COMPACT_ATOMS: atom_id res chain seq x y z
N GLY A 1 -6.54 2.13 4.35
CA GLY A 1 -7.39 1.94 5.55
C GLY A 1 -7.87 3.25 6.15
N VAL A 2 -6.95 4.13 6.58
CA VAL A 2 -7.27 5.35 7.35
C VAL A 2 -8.31 6.25 6.67
N GLY A 3 -8.12 6.55 5.38
CA GLY A 3 -9.03 7.38 4.61
C GLY A 3 -10.44 6.80 4.46
N LEU A 4 -10.57 5.48 4.28
CA LEU A 4 -11.89 4.81 4.24
C LEU A 4 -12.59 4.90 5.61
N GLY A 5 -11.84 4.69 6.69
CA GLY A 5 -12.31 4.84 8.07
C GLY A 5 -12.96 6.20 8.34
N PHE A 6 -12.25 7.28 8.02
CA PHE A 6 -12.78 8.64 8.16
C PHE A 6 -13.92 8.95 7.19
N GLY A 7 -13.86 8.44 5.97
CA GLY A 7 -14.93 8.61 4.98
C GLY A 7 -16.25 8.03 5.47
N ALA A 8 -16.23 6.82 6.04
CA ALA A 8 -17.44 6.18 6.57
C ALA A 8 -18.00 6.90 7.80
N ALA A 9 -17.14 7.49 8.65
CA ALA A 9 -17.57 8.23 9.83
C ALA A 9 -18.30 9.55 9.49
N ARG A 10 -18.04 10.13 8.31
CA ARG A 10 -18.58 11.45 7.91
C ARG A 10 -19.75 11.39 6.94
N ALA A 11 -19.95 10.27 6.24
CA ALA A 11 -20.94 10.14 5.17
C ALA A 11 -22.12 9.25 5.55
N LYS A 12 -23.29 9.47 4.94
CA LYS A 12 -24.41 8.51 5.04
C LYS A 12 -23.95 7.17 4.45
N VAL A 13 -24.28 6.07 5.14
CA VAL A 13 -23.76 4.72 4.83
C VAL A 13 -23.97 4.34 3.36
N TRP A 14 -25.18 4.52 2.83
CA TRP A 14 -25.52 4.14 1.45
C TRP A 14 -24.74 4.94 0.40
N THR A 15 -24.66 6.25 0.56
CA THR A 15 -23.88 7.11 -0.34
C THR A 15 -22.39 6.79 -0.28
N PHE A 16 -21.87 6.49 0.92
CA PHE A 16 -20.47 6.09 1.08
C PHE A 16 -20.18 4.79 0.32
N ARG A 17 -20.98 3.73 0.55
CA ARG A 17 -20.78 2.43 -0.10
C ARG A 17 -20.82 2.54 -1.62
N ALA A 18 -21.83 3.22 -2.17
CA ALA A 18 -21.97 3.41 -3.61
C ALA A 18 -20.76 4.14 -4.20
N THR A 19 -20.30 5.22 -3.57
CA THR A 19 -19.12 5.97 -4.01
C THR A 19 -17.85 5.11 -3.96
N ILE A 20 -17.61 4.37 -2.87
CA ILE A 20 -16.41 3.53 -2.77
C ILE A 20 -16.43 2.40 -3.80
N LEU A 21 -17.57 1.77 -4.07
CA LEU A 21 -17.68 0.73 -5.11
C LEU A 21 -17.46 1.29 -6.51
N LYS A 22 -17.98 2.48 -6.83
CA LYS A 22 -17.68 3.15 -8.10
C LYS A 22 -16.20 3.50 -8.23
N ARG A 23 -15.57 3.98 -7.15
CA ARG A 23 -14.13 4.27 -7.12
C ARG A 23 -13.30 3.00 -7.26
N ALA A 24 -13.73 1.89 -6.65
CA ALA A 24 -13.10 0.59 -6.83
C ALA A 24 -13.17 0.16 -8.30
N LEU A 25 -14.33 0.25 -8.95
CA LEU A 25 -14.46 -0.06 -10.37
C LEU A 25 -13.57 0.84 -11.24
N PHE A 26 -13.52 2.14 -10.95
CA PHE A 26 -12.63 3.07 -11.64
C PHE A 26 -11.16 2.65 -11.50
N LEU A 27 -10.70 2.34 -10.29
CA LEU A 27 -9.34 1.87 -10.04
C LEU A 27 -9.04 0.52 -10.70
N MET A 28 -10.04 -0.38 -10.79
CA MET A 28 -9.90 -1.65 -11.50
C MET A 28 -9.64 -1.41 -12.98
N VAL A 29 -10.45 -0.57 -13.63
CA VAL A 29 -10.29 -0.28 -15.07
C VAL A 29 -8.96 0.41 -15.34
N ILE A 30 -8.61 1.45 -14.58
CA ILE A 30 -7.34 2.16 -14.77
C ILE A 30 -6.15 1.26 -14.44
N GLY A 31 -6.24 0.44 -13.40
CA GLY A 31 -5.19 -0.51 -13.02
C GLY A 31 -4.93 -1.56 -14.09
N LEU A 32 -5.98 -2.13 -14.69
CA LEU A 32 -5.83 -3.09 -15.79
C LEU A 32 -5.25 -2.43 -17.05
N ILE A 33 -5.63 -1.18 -17.36
CA ILE A 33 -4.98 -0.43 -18.45
C ILE A 33 -3.51 -0.20 -18.13
N ASN A 34 -3.20 0.17 -16.89
CA ASN A 34 -1.84 0.43 -16.43
C ASN A 34 -0.97 -0.84 -16.44
N ALA A 35 -1.56 -2.01 -16.14
CA ALA A 35 -0.88 -3.30 -16.20
C ALA A 35 -0.36 -3.67 -17.61
N LEU A 36 -0.84 -3.02 -18.67
CA LEU A 36 -0.32 -3.18 -20.03
C LEU A 36 1.07 -2.59 -20.22
N ILE A 37 1.45 -1.59 -19.41
CA ILE A 37 2.74 -0.89 -19.49
C ILE A 37 3.59 -1.08 -18.24
N PHE A 38 2.97 -1.46 -17.12
CA PHE A 38 3.64 -1.61 -15.84
C PHE A 38 3.08 -2.83 -15.09
N PRO A 39 3.71 -4.01 -15.21
CA PRO A 39 3.22 -5.26 -14.59
C PRO A 39 3.06 -5.19 -13.06
N ALA A 40 3.79 -4.29 -12.40
CA ALA A 40 3.71 -4.05 -10.96
C ALA A 40 2.60 -3.05 -10.55
N ASP A 41 1.54 -2.90 -11.36
CA ASP A 41 0.38 -2.06 -11.04
C ASP A 41 -0.21 -2.40 -9.66
N ILE A 42 -0.49 -1.39 -8.84
CA ILE A 42 -1.12 -1.56 -7.52
C ILE A 42 -2.62 -1.24 -7.54
N LEU A 43 -3.13 -0.56 -8.58
CA LEU A 43 -4.48 -0.01 -8.58
C LEU A 43 -5.56 -1.08 -8.64
N HIS A 44 -5.35 -2.16 -9.40
CA HIS A 44 -6.31 -3.28 -9.45
C HIS A 44 -6.41 -4.02 -8.11
N TYR A 45 -5.32 -4.11 -7.33
CA TYR A 45 -5.37 -4.61 -5.95
C TYR A 45 -6.15 -3.63 -5.04
N TYR A 46 -5.87 -2.32 -5.14
CA TYR A 46 -6.62 -1.31 -4.36
C TYR A 46 -8.12 -1.33 -4.64
N ALA A 47 -8.53 -1.60 -5.88
CA ALA A 47 -9.92 -1.78 -6.22
C ALA A 47 -10.57 -2.87 -5.36
N VAL A 48 -9.92 -4.04 -5.27
CA VAL A 48 -10.42 -5.16 -4.47
C VAL A 48 -10.34 -4.86 -2.97
N TYR A 49 -9.29 -4.18 -2.52
CA TYR A 49 -9.20 -3.70 -1.13
C TYR A 49 -10.34 -2.75 -0.77
N PHE A 50 -10.77 -1.88 -1.70
CA PHE A 50 -11.89 -0.97 -1.47
C PHE A 50 -13.21 -1.72 -1.37
N VAL A 51 -13.41 -2.76 -2.20
CA VAL A 51 -14.57 -3.66 -2.11
C VAL A 51 -14.60 -4.34 -0.74
N PHE A 52 -13.52 -5.00 -0.32
CA PHE A 52 -13.43 -5.59 1.03
C PHE A 52 -13.63 -4.54 2.12
N GLY A 53 -13.06 -3.35 1.94
CA GLY A 53 -13.16 -2.26 2.90
C GLY A 53 -14.58 -1.79 3.16
N VAL A 54 -15.46 -1.82 2.15
CA VAL A 54 -16.90 -1.52 2.31
C VAL A 54 -17.59 -2.48 3.27
N PHE A 55 -17.20 -3.76 3.28
CA PHE A 55 -17.75 -4.77 4.18
C PHE A 55 -17.09 -4.73 5.55
N LEU A 56 -15.76 -4.67 5.59
CA LEU A 56 -14.96 -4.70 6.81
C LEU A 56 -15.24 -3.50 7.72
N ILE A 57 -15.53 -2.32 7.16
CA ILE A 57 -15.74 -1.11 7.96
C ILE A 57 -16.93 -1.20 8.91
N ALA A 58 -17.92 -2.03 8.59
CA ALA A 58 -19.10 -2.26 9.42
C ALA A 58 -18.82 -3.23 10.60
N LEU A 59 -17.71 -3.95 10.59
CA LEU A 59 -17.39 -4.96 11.59
C LEU A 59 -16.89 -4.33 12.91
N PRO A 60 -17.12 -4.97 14.07
CA PRO A 60 -16.60 -4.49 15.34
C PRO A 60 -15.06 -4.60 15.38
N THR A 61 -14.42 -3.76 16.20
CA THR A 61 -12.94 -3.64 16.26
C THR A 61 -12.28 -4.97 16.57
N LYS A 62 -12.89 -5.80 17.43
CA LYS A 62 -12.39 -7.15 17.76
C LYS A 62 -12.29 -8.05 16.53
N VAL A 63 -13.29 -8.03 15.65
CA VAL A 63 -13.30 -8.82 14.42
C VAL A 63 -12.25 -8.31 13.44
N LEU A 64 -12.10 -6.98 13.31
CA LEU A 64 -11.04 -6.42 12.47
C LEU A 64 -9.64 -6.84 12.95
N VAL A 65 -9.38 -6.83 14.26
CA VAL A 65 -8.11 -7.31 14.82
C VAL A 65 -7.89 -8.79 14.45
N VAL A 66 -8.91 -9.64 14.61
CA VAL A 66 -8.82 -11.06 14.24
C VAL A 66 -8.52 -11.23 12.74
N VAL A 67 -9.24 -10.54 11.86
CA VAL A 67 -9.00 -10.61 10.40
C VAL A 67 -7.59 -10.15 10.05
N GLY A 68 -7.14 -9.01 10.58
CA GLY A 68 -5.81 -8.47 10.28
C GLY A 68 -4.66 -9.34 10.79
N LEU A 69 -4.85 -10.06 11.89
CA LEU A 69 -3.86 -11.01 12.41
C LEU A 69 -3.94 -12.37 11.72
N PHE A 70 -5.13 -12.81 11.29
CA PHE A 70 -5.33 -14.11 10.66
C PHE A 70 -4.75 -14.19 9.24
N LEU A 71 -4.88 -13.13 8.45
CA LEU A 71 -4.49 -13.12 7.04
C LEU A 71 -3.02 -13.50 6.76
N PRO A 72 -2.00 -13.04 7.51
CA PRO A 72 -0.61 -13.49 7.33
C PRO A 72 -0.42 -14.99 7.63
N PHE A 73 -1.14 -15.56 8.59
CA PHE A 73 -1.05 -17.01 8.87
C PHE A 73 -1.86 -17.83 7.87
N LEU A 74 -2.97 -17.29 7.36
CA LEU A 74 -3.67 -17.88 6.23
C LEU A 74 -2.75 -17.95 5.01
N PHE A 75 -1.95 -16.90 4.76
CA PHE A 75 -0.96 -16.91 3.68
C PHE A 75 0.05 -18.05 3.82
N VAL A 76 0.59 -18.30 5.02
CA VAL A 76 1.47 -19.45 5.29
C VAL A 76 0.76 -20.77 4.97
N GLY A 77 -0.50 -20.95 5.39
CA GLY A 77 -1.25 -22.16 5.04
C GLY A 77 -1.52 -22.30 3.53
N LEU A 78 -1.60 -21.19 2.79
CA LEU A 78 -1.74 -21.22 1.33
C LEU A 78 -0.43 -21.63 0.64
N THR A 79 0.74 -21.28 1.19
CA THR A 79 2.03 -21.71 0.62
C THR A 79 2.26 -23.22 0.72
N ASP A 80 1.63 -23.89 1.69
CA ASP A 80 1.67 -25.36 1.79
C ASP A 80 0.78 -26.07 0.76
N ILE A 81 -0.20 -25.36 0.18
CA ILE A 81 -1.21 -25.93 -0.73
C ILE A 81 -0.92 -25.53 -2.18
N PHE A 82 -0.45 -24.30 -2.40
CA PHE A 82 -0.24 -23.72 -3.71
C PHE A 82 1.20 -23.26 -3.86
N ASP A 83 1.84 -23.69 -4.95
CA ASP A 83 3.16 -23.22 -5.33
C ASP A 83 3.11 -21.71 -5.68
N TYR A 84 3.90 -20.94 -4.94
CA TYR A 84 3.97 -19.48 -5.05
C TYR A 84 4.56 -19.02 -6.38
N ASP A 85 5.45 -19.82 -6.96
CA ASP A 85 6.20 -19.47 -8.18
C ASP A 85 5.37 -19.68 -9.46
N ILE A 86 4.22 -20.36 -9.37
CA ILE A 86 3.36 -20.60 -10.54
C ILE A 86 2.94 -19.28 -11.18
N GLY A 87 3.37 -19.10 -12.42
CA GLY A 87 3.05 -17.95 -13.24
C GLY A 87 4.21 -16.97 -13.38
N TRP A 88 5.15 -16.94 -12.43
CA TRP A 88 6.24 -15.98 -12.41
C TRP A 88 7.39 -16.37 -13.32
N ASN A 89 7.90 -15.37 -14.05
CA ASN A 89 9.27 -15.36 -14.53
C ASN A 89 10.08 -14.41 -13.64
N TRP A 90 10.84 -14.94 -12.70
CA TRP A 90 11.64 -14.13 -11.76
C TRP A 90 12.85 -13.43 -12.39
N VAL A 91 13.14 -13.68 -13.67
CA VAL A 91 14.19 -12.98 -14.42
C VAL A 91 13.62 -11.73 -15.08
N THR A 92 12.46 -11.83 -15.73
CA THR A 92 11.85 -10.69 -16.46
C THR A 92 10.76 -9.97 -15.66
N PHE A 93 10.37 -10.52 -14.51
CA PHE A 93 9.23 -10.08 -13.70
C PHE A 93 7.88 -10.11 -14.43
N ASP A 94 7.77 -10.92 -15.47
CA ASP A 94 6.50 -11.17 -16.17
C ASP A 94 5.66 -12.21 -15.44
N TYR A 95 4.34 -12.06 -15.54
CA TYR A 95 3.37 -12.99 -14.99
C TYR A 95 2.55 -13.68 -16.09
N SER A 96 2.84 -14.96 -16.34
CA SER A 96 2.14 -15.78 -17.32
C SER A 96 0.70 -16.07 -16.88
N GLY A 97 -0.22 -15.96 -17.84
CA GLY A 97 -1.65 -16.16 -17.58
C GLY A 97 -2.33 -15.03 -16.82
N PHE A 98 -1.71 -13.85 -16.64
CA PHE A 98 -2.35 -12.69 -15.98
C PHE A 98 -3.71 -12.33 -16.58
N TRP A 99 -3.87 -12.50 -17.89
CA TRP A 99 -5.11 -12.21 -18.62
C TRP A 99 -6.11 -13.38 -18.66
N SER A 100 -5.76 -14.54 -18.09
CA SER A 100 -6.71 -15.64 -17.90
C SER A 100 -7.42 -15.49 -16.56
N VAL A 101 -8.64 -16.04 -16.45
CA VAL A 101 -9.40 -15.96 -15.18
C VAL A 101 -8.63 -16.59 -14.03
N GLU A 102 -8.08 -17.78 -14.24
CA GLU A 102 -7.32 -18.51 -13.22
C GLU A 102 -6.05 -17.76 -12.79
N GLY A 103 -5.25 -17.32 -13.77
CA GLY A 103 -3.99 -16.62 -13.48
C GLY A 103 -4.22 -15.26 -12.84
N PHE A 104 -5.25 -14.52 -13.28
CA PHE A 104 -5.65 -13.27 -12.66
C PHE A 104 -6.07 -13.46 -11.20
N VAL A 105 -6.90 -14.46 -10.91
CA VAL A 105 -7.35 -14.74 -9.53
C VAL A 105 -6.17 -15.15 -8.65
N ARG A 106 -5.26 -16.02 -9.15
CA ARG A 106 -4.05 -16.43 -8.42
C ARG A 106 -3.15 -15.23 -8.10
N ASN A 107 -2.89 -14.38 -9.11
CA ASN A 107 -2.09 -13.17 -8.94
C ASN A 107 -2.75 -12.20 -7.95
N LEU A 108 -4.03 -11.90 -8.14
CA LEU A 108 -4.77 -10.96 -7.31
C LEU A 108 -4.87 -11.41 -5.86
N MET A 109 -5.15 -12.69 -5.61
CA MET A 109 -5.47 -13.18 -4.27
C MET A 109 -4.26 -13.69 -3.50
N TYR A 110 -3.22 -14.19 -4.17
CA TYR A 110 -2.19 -15.00 -3.52
C TYR A 110 -0.75 -14.63 -3.86
N ASN A 111 -0.34 -14.65 -5.14
CA ASN A 111 1.09 -14.55 -5.48
C ASN A 111 1.47 -13.33 -6.34
N GLY A 112 0.60 -12.34 -6.48
CA GLY A 112 0.93 -11.09 -7.16
C GLY A 112 1.93 -10.21 -6.40
N TRP A 113 2.15 -8.98 -6.88
CA TRP A 113 3.00 -8.00 -6.17
C TRP A 113 2.41 -7.54 -4.84
N HIS A 114 1.07 -7.43 -4.79
CA HIS A 114 0.33 -6.93 -3.62
C HIS A 114 -0.93 -7.79 -3.36
N PRO A 115 -0.78 -9.12 -3.17
CA PRO A 115 -1.91 -10.04 -3.17
C PRO A 115 -2.85 -9.75 -2.01
N VAL A 116 -4.17 -9.92 -2.23
CA VAL A 116 -5.20 -9.68 -1.20
C VAL A 116 -4.87 -10.41 0.10
N VAL A 117 -4.47 -11.68 0.01
CA VAL A 117 -3.91 -12.41 1.15
C VAL A 117 -2.38 -12.36 1.01
N PRO A 118 -1.64 -11.71 1.94
CA PRO A 118 -2.08 -11.15 3.22
C PRO A 118 -2.21 -9.61 3.25
N TRP A 119 -1.99 -8.88 2.16
CA TRP A 119 -1.88 -7.41 2.18
C TRP A 119 -3.14 -6.67 2.64
N LEU A 120 -4.31 -7.29 2.55
CA LEU A 120 -5.55 -6.76 3.13
C LEU A 120 -5.41 -6.44 4.63
N SER A 121 -4.46 -7.07 5.33
CA SER A 121 -4.07 -6.73 6.72
C SER A 121 -3.64 -5.27 6.89
N PHE A 122 -2.93 -4.68 5.93
CA PHE A 122 -2.54 -3.27 5.99
C PHE A 122 -3.75 -2.34 5.84
N LEU A 123 -4.72 -2.73 5.02
CA LEU A 123 -5.99 -1.99 4.92
C LEU A 123 -6.71 -2.00 6.27
N VAL A 124 -6.83 -3.18 6.88
CA VAL A 124 -7.46 -3.41 8.19
C VAL A 124 -6.75 -2.62 9.28
N LEU A 125 -5.43 -2.67 9.35
CA LEU A 125 -4.62 -1.86 10.27
C LEU A 125 -4.95 -0.37 10.13
N GLY A 126 -5.01 0.15 8.91
CA GLY A 126 -5.40 1.53 8.68
C GLY A 126 -6.82 1.85 9.15
N MET A 127 -7.77 0.91 9.06
CA MET A 127 -9.12 1.11 9.63
C MET A 127 -9.11 1.11 11.15
N LEU A 128 -8.29 0.27 11.78
CA LEU A 128 -8.09 0.25 13.23
C LEU A 128 -7.50 1.59 13.71
N ILE A 129 -6.49 2.11 13.02
CA ILE A 129 -5.90 3.43 13.30
C ILE A 129 -6.96 4.53 13.16
N ALA A 130 -7.83 4.49 12.14
CA ALA A 130 -8.89 5.48 11.98
C ALA A 130 -9.92 5.50 13.12
N ARG A 131 -10.04 4.40 13.89
CA ARG A 131 -10.92 4.32 15.07
C ARG A 131 -10.27 4.88 16.33
N MET A 132 -8.97 5.16 16.31
CA MET A 132 -8.26 5.79 17.41
C MET A 132 -8.53 7.30 17.39
N ASP A 133 -8.51 7.93 18.57
CA ASP A 133 -8.43 9.39 18.65
C ASP A 133 -7.04 9.84 18.21
N LEU A 134 -6.93 10.34 16.97
CA LEU A 134 -5.67 10.78 16.38
C LEU A 134 -5.27 12.21 16.80
N TYR A 135 -6.05 12.90 17.63
CA TYR A 135 -5.68 14.20 18.20
C TYR A 135 -4.93 14.06 19.53
N GLY A 136 -5.21 12.98 20.27
CA GLY A 136 -4.59 12.69 21.56
C GLY A 136 -3.11 12.28 21.48
N ALA A 137 -2.26 12.96 22.26
CA ALA A 137 -0.83 12.66 22.39
C ALA A 137 -0.54 11.20 22.78
N ARG A 138 -1.44 10.59 23.56
CA ARG A 138 -1.34 9.19 23.99
C ARG A 138 -1.34 8.24 22.80
N ASN A 139 -2.19 8.48 21.81
CA ASN A 139 -2.31 7.60 20.65
C ASN A 139 -1.16 7.81 19.66
N HIS A 140 -0.62 9.04 19.55
CA HIS A 140 0.64 9.27 18.82
C HIS A 140 1.78 8.43 19.40
N ASN A 141 1.98 8.49 20.71
CA ASN A 141 3.03 7.73 21.38
C ASN A 141 2.79 6.21 21.28
N ARG A 142 1.54 5.75 21.34
CA ARG A 142 1.21 4.32 21.12
C ARG A 142 1.57 3.85 19.71
N LEU A 143 1.30 4.66 18.69
CA LEU A 143 1.66 4.34 17.30
C LEU A 143 3.20 4.33 17.12
N ILE A 144 3.90 5.30 17.71
CA ILE A 144 5.37 5.37 17.67
C ILE A 144 5.99 4.17 18.37
N VAL A 145 5.67 3.95 19.65
CA VAL A 145 6.27 2.87 20.45
C VAL A 145 5.84 1.50 19.93
N GLY A 146 4.55 1.31 19.68
CA GLY A 146 4.04 0.05 19.14
C GLY A 146 4.60 -0.26 17.75
N GLY A 147 4.71 0.75 16.89
CA GLY A 147 5.31 0.61 15.56
C GLY A 147 6.80 0.28 15.62
N ALA A 148 7.57 0.98 16.44
CA ALA A 148 9.00 0.72 16.65
C ALA A 148 9.26 -0.66 17.24
N VAL A 149 8.46 -1.08 18.23
CA VAL A 149 8.55 -2.43 18.82
C VAL A 149 8.21 -3.51 17.80
N ALA A 150 7.11 -3.37 17.05
CA ALA A 150 6.76 -4.35 16.02
C ALA A 150 7.82 -4.46 14.92
N LEU A 151 8.36 -3.33 14.46
CA LEU A 151 9.44 -3.28 13.48
C LEU A 151 10.71 -3.96 14.03
N GLY A 152 11.15 -3.57 15.23
CA GLY A 152 12.33 -4.13 15.87
C GLY A 152 12.20 -5.63 16.14
N LEU A 153 11.03 -6.07 16.61
CA LEU A 153 10.73 -7.50 16.82
C LEU A 153 10.76 -8.28 15.52
N ALA A 154 10.19 -7.76 14.42
CA ALA A 154 10.23 -8.45 13.14
C ALA A 154 11.67 -8.73 12.67
N TYR A 155 12.54 -7.72 12.71
CA TYR A 155 13.95 -7.89 12.36
C TYR A 155 14.72 -8.75 13.37
N ALA A 156 14.44 -8.62 14.67
CA ALA A 156 15.09 -9.44 15.69
C ALA A 156 14.72 -10.93 15.55
N LEU A 157 13.44 -11.23 15.31
CA LEU A 157 12.96 -12.60 15.06
C LEU A 157 13.53 -13.14 13.75
N SER A 158 13.59 -12.33 12.70
CA SER A 158 14.22 -12.71 11.43
C SER A 158 15.68 -13.10 11.63
N ALA A 159 16.47 -12.24 12.29
CA ALA A 159 17.88 -12.50 12.60
C ALA A 159 18.08 -13.70 13.54
N PHE A 160 17.16 -13.91 14.48
CA PHE A 160 17.22 -15.04 15.41
C PHE A 160 16.89 -16.36 14.71
N PHE A 161 15.84 -16.44 13.89
CA PHE A 161 15.39 -17.70 13.29
C PHE A 161 16.17 -18.11 12.04
N THR A 162 16.63 -17.15 11.23
CA THR A 162 17.32 -17.44 9.95
C THR A 162 18.45 -18.46 10.08
N PRO A 163 19.35 -18.41 11.09
CA PRO A 163 20.43 -19.40 11.25
C PRO A 163 19.97 -20.83 11.58
N PHE A 164 18.73 -21.02 12.04
CA PHE A 164 18.19 -22.33 12.43
C PHE A 164 17.34 -22.98 11.34
N LEU A 165 17.07 -22.27 10.24
CA LEU A 165 16.22 -22.73 9.14
C LEU A 165 17.07 -23.12 7.94
N VAL A 166 16.57 -24.05 7.13
CA VAL A 166 17.27 -24.56 5.94
C VAL A 166 16.32 -24.64 4.75
N GLY A 167 16.86 -24.48 3.54
CA GLY A 167 16.07 -24.53 2.31
C GLY A 167 15.01 -23.42 2.23
N GLU A 168 13.82 -23.78 1.75
CA GLU A 168 12.71 -22.83 1.56
C GLU A 168 12.14 -22.29 2.88
N GLU A 169 12.33 -23.00 4.00
CA GLU A 169 11.85 -22.57 5.32
C GLU A 169 12.46 -21.23 5.75
N VAL A 170 13.67 -20.90 5.25
CA VAL A 170 14.32 -19.60 5.50
C VAL A 170 13.42 -18.43 5.09
N MET A 171 12.59 -18.61 4.06
CA MET A 171 11.66 -17.59 3.58
C MET A 171 10.60 -17.23 4.64
N LEU A 172 10.21 -18.18 5.51
CA LEU A 172 9.27 -17.92 6.62
C LEU A 172 9.81 -16.89 7.62
N ALA A 173 11.14 -16.85 7.79
CA ALA A 173 11.82 -15.87 8.63
C ALA A 173 12.23 -14.60 7.87
N SER A 174 11.86 -14.46 6.60
CA SER A 174 12.21 -13.30 5.79
C SER A 174 11.37 -12.07 6.12
N VAL A 175 12.02 -10.91 6.07
CA VAL A 175 11.38 -9.58 6.09
C VAL A 175 11.30 -8.96 4.69
N SER A 176 11.60 -9.74 3.64
CA SER A 176 11.43 -9.32 2.25
C SER A 176 9.95 -9.29 1.85
N PRO A 177 9.56 -8.41 0.91
CA PRO A 177 8.16 -8.22 0.53
C PRO A 177 7.54 -9.38 -0.26
N MET A 178 8.38 -10.27 -0.81
CA MET A 178 7.96 -11.32 -1.73
C MET A 178 8.74 -12.61 -1.44
N PRO A 179 8.07 -13.70 -1.01
CA PRO A 179 6.67 -13.78 -0.60
C PRO A 179 6.40 -12.98 0.71
N PRO A 180 5.19 -12.40 0.88
CA PRO A 180 4.87 -11.53 2.02
C PRO A 180 4.55 -12.29 3.32
N PHE A 181 5.55 -12.98 3.88
CA PHE A 181 5.41 -13.76 5.12
C PHE A 181 5.12 -12.90 6.37
N PRO A 182 4.69 -13.50 7.50
CA PRO A 182 4.27 -12.77 8.70
C PRO A 182 5.28 -11.76 9.24
N LEU A 183 6.59 -12.02 9.15
CA LEU A 183 7.61 -11.07 9.61
C LEU A 183 7.69 -9.82 8.72
N TYR A 184 7.58 -9.96 7.40
CA TYR A 184 7.43 -8.81 6.50
C TYR A 184 6.17 -8.00 6.83
N MET A 185 5.04 -8.69 7.02
CA MET A 185 3.78 -8.02 7.37
C MET A 185 3.88 -7.25 8.68
N MET A 186 4.55 -7.80 9.69
CA MET A 186 4.83 -7.14 10.97
C MET A 186 5.78 -5.95 10.80
N ALA A 187 6.86 -6.11 10.03
CA ALA A 187 7.82 -5.03 9.76
C ALA A 187 7.14 -3.85 9.05
N GLY A 188 6.41 -4.12 7.96
CA GLY A 188 5.67 -3.10 7.21
C GLY A 188 4.60 -2.40 8.05
N ALA A 189 3.84 -3.16 8.86
CA ALA A 189 2.83 -2.61 9.76
C ALA A 189 3.45 -1.74 10.86
N GLY A 190 4.59 -2.18 11.41
CA GLY A 190 5.36 -1.48 12.41
C GLY A 190 5.92 -0.16 11.88
N ALA A 191 6.60 -0.21 10.73
CA ALA A 191 7.15 0.97 10.06
C ALA A 191 6.05 1.99 9.71
N ALA A 192 4.95 1.55 9.11
CA ALA A 192 3.83 2.43 8.77
C ALA A 192 3.22 3.09 10.03
N SER A 193 3.00 2.33 11.10
CA SER A 193 2.46 2.85 12.36
C SER A 193 3.41 3.87 13.01
N LEU A 194 4.71 3.58 13.02
CA LEU A 194 5.75 4.47 13.53
C LEU A 194 5.74 5.80 12.76
N VAL A 195 5.79 5.75 11.43
CA VAL A 195 5.79 6.95 10.57
C VAL A 195 4.52 7.76 10.75
N ILE A 196 3.34 7.13 10.75
CA ILE A 196 2.07 7.81 11.01
C ILE A 196 2.08 8.50 12.38
N GLY A 197 2.53 7.80 13.43
CA GLY A 197 2.63 8.36 14.77
C GLY A 197 3.57 9.56 14.85
N LEU A 198 4.73 9.50 14.16
CA LEU A 198 5.67 10.62 14.07
C LEU A 198 5.06 11.80 13.32
N CYS A 199 4.42 11.58 12.17
CA CYS A 199 3.75 12.65 11.42
C CYS A 199 2.67 13.34 12.26
N LEU A 200 1.83 12.58 12.98
CA LEU A 200 0.81 13.14 13.86
C LEU A 200 1.39 13.92 15.05
N LYS A 201 2.57 13.50 15.55
CA LYS A 201 3.26 14.19 16.65
C LYS A 201 3.94 15.48 16.19
N LEU A 202 4.52 15.49 15.00
CA LEU A 202 5.25 16.62 14.42
C LEU A 202 4.30 17.69 13.86
N VAL A 203 3.22 17.26 13.20
CA VAL A 203 2.23 18.15 12.58
C VAL A 203 1.09 18.38 13.56
N ARG A 204 1.33 19.21 14.58
CA ARG A 204 0.29 19.66 15.52
C ARG A 204 -0.21 21.06 15.16
N GLY A 205 -1.53 21.23 15.18
CA GLY A 205 -2.19 22.50 14.93
C GLY A 205 -2.46 22.75 13.44
N GLU A 206 -2.59 24.03 13.09
CA GLU A 206 -2.90 24.45 11.73
C GLU A 206 -1.72 24.17 10.77
N PRO A 207 -1.99 23.72 9.52
CA PRO A 207 -0.95 23.52 8.52
C PRO A 207 -0.15 24.80 8.26
N ASN A 208 1.16 24.74 8.52
CA ASN A 208 2.09 25.83 8.19
C ASN A 208 2.67 25.66 6.78
N ALA A 209 3.44 26.65 6.31
CA ALA A 209 4.04 26.65 4.97
C ALA A 209 4.94 25.43 4.69
N TRP A 210 5.55 24.83 5.71
CA TRP A 210 6.39 23.63 5.58
C TRP A 210 5.59 22.35 5.32
N VAL A 211 4.39 22.25 5.90
CA VAL A 211 3.52 21.07 5.78
C VAL A 211 2.67 21.14 4.50
N MET A 212 2.40 22.34 3.99
CA MET A 212 1.56 22.56 2.82
C MET A 212 1.97 21.78 1.56
N PRO A 213 3.26 21.68 1.18
CA PRO A 213 3.69 20.83 0.07
C PRO A 213 3.28 19.37 0.24
N PHE A 214 3.48 18.79 1.42
CA PHE A 214 3.12 17.40 1.70
C PHE A 214 1.60 17.18 1.65
N ILE A 215 0.80 18.14 2.11
CA ILE A 215 -0.67 18.09 1.97
C ILE A 215 -1.08 18.16 0.49
N ALA A 216 -0.45 19.04 -0.30
CA ALA A 216 -0.72 19.17 -1.72
C ALA A 216 -0.41 17.87 -2.47
N THR A 217 0.72 17.24 -2.16
CA THR A 217 1.15 15.94 -2.70
C THR A 217 0.20 14.83 -2.28
N GLY A 218 -0.18 14.74 -1.00
CA GLY A 218 -1.11 13.71 -0.50
C GLY A 218 -2.50 13.77 -1.12
N LYS A 219 -2.96 14.95 -1.57
CA LYS A 219 -4.22 15.12 -2.31
C LYS A 219 -4.15 14.70 -3.78
N GLN A 220 -2.96 14.37 -4.27
CA GLN A 220 -2.66 14.05 -5.67
C GLN A 220 -2.00 12.67 -5.82
N ALA A 221 -2.25 11.75 -4.87
CA ALA A 221 -1.58 10.45 -4.82
C ALA A 221 -1.79 9.58 -6.07
N LEU A 222 -2.99 9.56 -6.66
CA LEU A 222 -3.29 8.80 -7.87
C LEU A 222 -2.63 9.43 -9.10
N THR A 223 -2.68 10.75 -9.21
CA THR A 223 -1.95 11.47 -10.28
C THR A 223 -0.45 11.18 -10.19
N LEU A 224 0.14 11.34 -9.01
CA LEU A 224 1.57 11.16 -8.81
C LEU A 224 2.00 9.72 -9.01
N TYR A 225 1.14 8.74 -8.72
CA TYR A 225 1.38 7.33 -9.04
C TYR A 225 1.50 7.12 -10.56
N ILE A 226 0.55 7.62 -11.34
CA ILE A 226 0.58 7.50 -12.81
C ILE A 226 1.78 8.27 -13.40
N VAL A 227 2.05 9.46 -12.88
CA VAL A 227 3.23 10.25 -13.26
C VAL A 227 4.53 9.53 -12.91
N HIS A 228 4.59 8.84 -11.78
CA HIS A 228 5.76 8.05 -11.40
C HIS A 228 6.04 6.92 -12.39
N ILE A 229 5.00 6.22 -12.86
CA ILE A 229 5.16 5.16 -13.85
C ILE A 229 5.61 5.74 -15.18
N ILE A 230 4.86 6.72 -15.71
CA ILE A 230 5.10 7.22 -17.07
C ILE A 230 6.39 8.06 -17.15
N LEU A 231 6.60 8.97 -16.21
CA LEU A 231 7.76 9.88 -16.22
C LEU A 231 8.91 9.40 -15.35
N GLY A 232 8.66 8.78 -14.21
CA GLY A 232 9.73 8.26 -13.35
C GLY A 232 10.35 7.01 -13.96
N MET A 233 9.58 5.93 -13.99
CA MET A 233 10.04 4.63 -14.49
C MET A 233 10.31 4.67 -15.99
N GLY A 234 9.44 5.29 -16.79
CA GLY A 234 9.64 5.39 -18.24
C GLY A 234 10.92 6.15 -18.65
N VAL A 235 11.33 7.18 -17.90
CA VAL A 235 12.62 7.86 -18.16
C VAL A 235 13.79 6.96 -17.79
N LEU A 236 13.73 6.24 -16.67
CA LEU A 236 14.77 5.29 -16.29
C LEU A 236 14.86 4.13 -17.30
N GLU A 237 13.73 3.69 -17.85
CA GLU A 237 13.68 2.67 -18.90
C GLU A 237 14.44 3.10 -20.16
N ILE A 238 14.11 4.29 -20.68
CA ILE A 238 14.74 4.84 -21.89
C ILE A 238 16.25 5.03 -21.70
N LEU A 239 16.68 5.36 -20.48
CA LEU A 239 18.09 5.55 -20.15
C LEU A 239 18.81 4.22 -19.82
N GLY A 240 18.10 3.10 -19.75
CA GLY A 240 18.67 1.80 -19.37
C GLY A 240 19.11 1.74 -17.90
N LEU A 241 18.47 2.50 -17.02
CA LEU A 241 18.82 2.68 -15.60
C LEU A 241 17.84 2.00 -14.63
N ILE A 242 16.97 1.11 -15.11
CA ILE A 242 16.03 0.37 -14.24
C ILE A 242 16.78 -0.64 -13.36
N GLU A 243 17.70 -1.40 -13.95
CA GLU A 243 18.35 -2.52 -13.29
C GLU A 243 19.86 -2.31 -13.11
N GLY A 244 20.45 -3.09 -12.20
CA GLY A 244 21.89 -3.13 -11.95
C GLY A 244 22.48 -1.84 -11.34
N GLN A 245 21.63 -0.91 -10.89
CA GLN A 245 22.08 0.34 -10.28
C GLN A 245 22.46 0.15 -8.81
N SER A 246 23.42 0.95 -8.35
CA SER A 246 23.77 0.97 -6.93
C SER A 246 22.67 1.61 -6.10
N ALA A 247 22.63 1.29 -4.81
CA ALA A 247 21.68 1.87 -3.88
C ALA A 247 21.77 3.41 -3.84
N GLU A 248 22.97 3.99 -4.00
CA GLU A 248 23.12 5.44 -4.02
C GLU A 248 22.43 6.08 -5.23
N ILE A 249 22.55 5.47 -6.41
CA ILE A 249 21.90 5.95 -7.64
C ILE A 249 20.39 5.87 -7.50
N SER A 250 19.86 4.74 -7.01
CA SER A 250 18.42 4.57 -6.78
C SER A 250 17.86 5.56 -5.76
N ILE A 251 18.60 5.83 -4.67
CA ILE A 251 18.21 6.83 -3.65
C ILE A 251 18.23 8.24 -4.27
N PHE A 252 19.26 8.58 -5.04
CA PHE A 252 19.37 9.87 -5.70
C PHE A 252 18.24 10.11 -6.70
N ALA A 253 17.97 9.14 -7.58
CA ALA A 253 16.88 9.21 -8.55
C ALA A 253 15.51 9.33 -7.85
N SER A 254 15.29 8.56 -6.77
CA SER A 254 14.09 8.66 -5.94
C SER A 254 13.95 10.05 -5.30
N GLY A 255 15.04 10.62 -4.77
CA GLY A 255 15.05 11.96 -4.20
C GLY A 255 14.72 13.05 -5.22
N LEU A 256 15.25 12.93 -6.45
CA LEU A 256 14.94 13.83 -7.56
C LEU A 256 13.45 13.75 -7.94
N PHE A 257 12.91 12.54 -8.04
CA PHE A 257 11.48 12.35 -8.34
C PHE A 257 10.59 12.89 -7.22
N ILE A 258 10.94 12.68 -5.95
CA ILE A 258 10.20 13.22 -4.80
C ILE A 258 10.20 14.76 -4.83
N LEU A 259 11.36 15.37 -5.10
CA LEU A 259 11.46 16.82 -5.22
C LEU A 259 10.58 17.35 -6.36
N PHE A 260 10.65 16.71 -7.52
CA PHE A 260 9.76 17.01 -8.66
C PHE A 260 8.28 16.89 -8.28
N ALA A 261 7.87 15.80 -7.63
CA ALA A 261 6.50 15.55 -7.22
C ALA A 261 5.99 16.60 -6.22
N LEU A 262 6.82 17.05 -5.28
CA LEU A 262 6.52 18.14 -4.35
C LEU A 262 6.29 19.46 -5.10
N ILE A 263 7.22 19.83 -5.98
CA ILE A 263 7.15 21.08 -6.78
C ILE A 263 5.90 21.06 -7.66
N TYR A 264 5.70 19.98 -8.42
CA TYR A 264 4.54 19.79 -9.28
C TYR A 264 3.24 19.91 -8.48
N ALA A 265 3.12 19.17 -7.38
CA ALA A 265 1.89 19.15 -6.60
C ALA A 265 1.55 20.53 -6.02
N VAL A 266 2.55 21.28 -5.56
CA VAL A 266 2.37 22.66 -5.07
C VAL A 266 1.93 23.60 -6.18
N ILE A 267 2.59 23.56 -7.34
CA ILE A 267 2.24 24.42 -8.50
C ILE A 267 0.81 24.10 -8.94
N TRP A 268 0.47 22.83 -9.12
CA TRP A 268 -0.86 22.40 -9.52
C TRP A 268 -1.94 22.85 -8.55
N ALA A 269 -1.68 22.74 -7.24
CA ALA A 269 -2.61 23.13 -6.19
C ALA A 269 -2.91 24.64 -6.15
N ARG A 270 -2.11 25.49 -6.81
CA ARG A 270 -2.41 26.93 -6.98
C ARG A 270 -3.56 27.17 -7.95
N PHE A 271 -3.73 26.30 -8.94
CA PHE A 271 -4.71 26.47 -10.01
C PHE A 271 -5.92 25.55 -9.86
N PHE A 272 -5.75 24.37 -9.26
CA PHE A 272 -6.78 23.35 -9.18
C PHE A 272 -6.95 22.77 -7.77
N LYS A 273 -8.20 22.43 -7.42
CA LYS A 273 -8.55 21.89 -6.08
C LYS A 273 -8.21 20.40 -5.90
N THR A 274 -8.05 19.67 -6.99
CA THR A 274 -7.78 18.22 -7.02
C THR A 274 -6.77 17.93 -8.12
N GLY A 275 -5.98 16.86 -7.97
CA GLY A 275 -5.13 16.40 -9.07
C GLY A 275 -5.97 15.96 -10.28
N PRO A 276 -5.36 15.89 -11.48
CA PRO A 276 -6.01 15.49 -12.72
C PRO A 276 -6.82 14.19 -12.59
N PHE A 277 -6.18 13.10 -12.15
CA PHE A 277 -6.81 11.78 -12.06
C PHE A 277 -7.77 11.67 -10.89
N GLU A 278 -7.51 12.34 -9.77
CA GLU A 278 -8.46 12.46 -8.67
C GLU A 278 -9.72 13.22 -9.09
N GLY A 279 -9.55 14.27 -9.90
CA GLY A 279 -10.64 15.05 -10.47
C GLY A 279 -11.49 14.23 -11.43
N LEU A 280 -10.84 13.44 -12.29
CA LEU A 280 -11.50 12.50 -13.20
C LEU A 280 -12.29 11.43 -12.42
N MET A 281 -11.64 10.79 -11.44
CA MET A 281 -12.30 9.79 -10.59
C MET A 281 -13.51 10.39 -9.86
N ARG A 282 -13.40 11.61 -9.31
CA ARG A 282 -14.52 12.27 -8.64
C ARG A 282 -15.69 12.55 -9.59
N ARG A 283 -15.42 12.91 -10.85
CA ARG A 283 -16.48 13.14 -11.85
C ARG A 283 -17.21 11.85 -12.24
N ILE A 284 -16.49 10.74 -12.37
CA ILE A 284 -17.06 9.45 -12.82
C ILE A 284 -17.67 8.65 -11.67
N ALA A 285 -17.01 8.65 -10.51
CA ALA A 285 -17.30 7.75 -9.40
C ALA A 285 -17.89 8.44 -8.14
N GLY A 286 -18.00 9.77 -8.14
CA GLY A 286 -18.48 10.57 -7.00
C GLY A 286 -17.37 11.01 -6.05
#